data_AF-A0A924FQT9-F1
#
_entry.id   AF-A0A924FQT9-F1
#
_cell.length_a   1.000
_cell.length_b   1.000
_cell.length_c   1.000
_cell.angle_alpha   90.00
_cell.angle_beta   90.00
_cell.angle_gamma   90.00
#
_symmetry.space_group_name_H-M   'P 1'
#
loop_
_entity.id
_entity.type
_entity.pdbx_description
1 polymer ?
#
loop_
_entity_poly.entity_id
_entity_poly.type
_entity_poly.pdbx_seq_one_letter_code
_entity_poly.pdbx_strand_id
1 'polypeptide(L)'
;MADRLNGYRILILETREEAQFSRLLVQQGADVLQCPMFTIHDAPDPGPIEAWIGRAIARPFDDLVLTTGEGLRRIMKVVRRLGVEPAFVAAIGASRKFARGPKPGRALRELGLEPDIVTEKPTSEGIAEMLARLDLKGHRLGLQLYPEKDHSVLITAIEAGGATVEPVLPYVYDAQAAEANILSAIDELARGRVDANALARSGPGRPLIDAAEAHGRGEELRRALASTPIASVGPVVSDELRAHGLPTDIYPAHDAFFMKPLISAMSIALAKNIPRLRTG
;
A
#
# COMPACT_ATOMS: atom_id res chain seq x y z
N MET A 1 -3.44 -4.01 28.63
CA MET A 1 -4.00 -3.11 27.59
C MET A 1 -5.45 -3.52 27.41
N ALA A 2 -6.38 -2.56 27.35
CA ALA A 2 -7.80 -2.88 27.43
C ALA A 2 -8.29 -3.61 26.17
N ASP A 3 -8.88 -4.80 26.34
CA ASP A 3 -9.50 -5.65 25.31
C ASP A 3 -10.81 -5.03 24.80
N ARG A 4 -10.75 -3.79 24.31
CA ARG A 4 -11.92 -2.96 23.99
C ARG A 4 -12.71 -3.45 22.77
N LEU A 5 -12.12 -4.33 21.96
CA LEU A 5 -12.74 -4.94 20.80
C LEU A 5 -12.99 -6.44 20.97
N ASN A 6 -12.94 -6.97 22.20
CA ASN A 6 -13.15 -8.40 22.45
C ASN A 6 -14.53 -8.88 21.95
N GLY A 7 -14.49 -9.90 21.09
CA GLY A 7 -15.67 -10.52 20.50
C GLY A 7 -16.23 -9.80 19.27
N TYR A 8 -15.70 -8.64 18.89
CA TYR A 8 -16.05 -7.98 17.63
C TYR A 8 -15.21 -8.54 16.49
N ARG A 9 -15.88 -8.78 15.36
CA ARG A 9 -15.24 -9.20 14.12
C ARG A 9 -15.11 -8.03 13.15
N ILE A 10 -13.88 -7.71 12.77
CA ILE A 10 -13.56 -6.56 11.93
C ILE A 10 -13.02 -7.04 10.59
N LEU A 11 -13.69 -6.63 9.50
CA LEU A 11 -13.18 -6.83 8.14
C LEU A 11 -12.21 -5.70 7.79
N ILE A 12 -10.98 -6.04 7.42
CA ILE A 12 -10.03 -5.08 6.83
C ILE A 12 -9.95 -5.26 5.32
N LEU A 13 -10.11 -4.16 4.59
CA LEU A 13 -9.96 -4.11 3.12
C LEU A 13 -8.57 -3.58 2.71
N GLU A 14 -7.58 -3.71 3.60
CA GLU A 14 -6.22 -3.22 3.39
C GLU A 14 -5.33 -4.32 2.79
N THR A 15 -4.37 -3.92 1.96
CA THR A 15 -3.44 -4.85 1.28
C THR A 15 -1.98 -4.50 1.54
N ARG A 16 -1.64 -3.21 1.62
CA ARG A 16 -0.24 -2.79 1.75
C ARG A 16 0.24 -2.86 3.20
N GLU A 17 -0.64 -2.52 4.14
CA GLU A 17 -0.36 -2.51 5.58
C GLU A 17 -1.20 -3.54 6.35
N GLU A 18 -1.73 -4.54 5.63
CA GLU A 18 -2.66 -5.54 6.14
C GLU A 18 -2.15 -6.20 7.43
N ALA A 19 -0.91 -6.70 7.43
CA ALA A 19 -0.29 -7.36 8.58
C ALA A 19 0.00 -6.41 9.76
N GLN A 20 0.14 -5.11 9.52
CA GLN A 20 0.27 -4.12 10.60
C GLN A 20 -1.11 -3.82 11.19
N PHE A 21 -2.11 -3.61 10.33
CA PHE A 21 -3.44 -3.23 10.76
C PHE A 21 -4.13 -4.37 11.52
N SER A 22 -4.07 -5.59 10.97
CA SER A 22 -4.55 -6.82 11.62
C SER A 22 -3.94 -6.99 13.01
N ARG A 23 -2.61 -6.87 13.13
CA ARG A 23 -1.91 -6.97 14.42
C ARG A 23 -2.39 -5.95 15.45
N LEU A 24 -2.58 -4.69 15.04
CA LEU A 24 -3.05 -3.64 15.95
C LEU A 24 -4.48 -3.89 16.43
N LEU A 25 -5.36 -4.42 15.57
CA LEU A 25 -6.73 -4.81 15.92
C LEU A 25 -6.77 -6.02 16.86
N VAL A 26 -5.99 -7.07 16.55
CA VAL A 26 -5.84 -8.27 17.39
C VAL A 26 -5.29 -7.89 18.78
N GLN A 27 -4.36 -6.94 18.87
CA GLN A 27 -3.87 -6.40 20.15
C GLN A 27 -4.94 -5.68 20.98
N GLN A 28 -6.11 -5.37 20.41
CA GLN A 28 -7.28 -4.84 21.13
C GLN A 28 -8.38 -5.91 21.36
N GLY A 29 -8.12 -7.17 20.99
CA GLY A 29 -9.03 -8.31 21.19
C GLY A 29 -9.99 -8.57 20.04
N ALA A 30 -9.89 -7.86 18.91
CA ALA A 30 -10.75 -8.10 17.76
C ALA A 30 -10.45 -9.45 17.08
N ASP A 31 -11.48 -10.12 16.59
CA ASP A 31 -11.33 -11.12 15.51
C ASP A 31 -11.20 -10.35 14.19
N VAL A 32 -10.17 -10.65 13.39
CA VAL A 32 -9.86 -9.89 12.17
C VAL A 32 -10.05 -10.77 10.95
N LEU A 33 -11.02 -10.39 10.12
CA LEU A 33 -11.17 -10.93 8.77
C LEU A 33 -10.35 -10.07 7.82
N GLN A 34 -9.36 -10.67 7.17
CA GLN A 34 -8.49 -9.98 6.23
C GLN A 34 -8.98 -10.21 4.80
N CYS A 35 -9.15 -9.13 4.05
CA CYS A 35 -9.50 -9.19 2.64
C CYS A 35 -8.58 -8.25 1.85
N PRO A 36 -7.38 -8.71 1.46
CA PRO A 36 -6.54 -7.95 0.56
C PRO A 36 -7.24 -7.82 -0.80
N MET A 37 -7.30 -6.60 -1.35
CA MET A 37 -7.95 -6.28 -2.62
C MET A 37 -7.12 -6.62 -3.86
N PHE A 38 -5.85 -7.00 -3.65
CA PHE A 38 -4.97 -7.53 -4.68
C PHE A 38 -3.89 -8.38 -4.01
N THR A 39 -3.27 -9.25 -4.79
CA THR A 39 -2.02 -9.91 -4.38
C THR A 39 -0.84 -9.19 -5.04
N ILE A 40 0.30 -9.16 -4.35
CA ILE A 40 1.56 -8.64 -4.90
C ILE A 40 2.38 -9.82 -5.42
N HIS A 41 2.59 -9.87 -6.73
CA HIS A 41 3.46 -10.85 -7.37
C HIS A 41 4.72 -10.19 -7.92
N ASP A 42 5.78 -10.98 -8.07
CA ASP A 42 6.95 -10.55 -8.82
C ASP A 42 6.52 -10.19 -10.25
N ALA A 43 7.26 -9.30 -10.93
CA ALA A 43 6.97 -9.01 -12.33
C ALA A 43 7.03 -10.32 -13.14
N PRO A 44 6.07 -10.58 -14.05
CA PRO A 44 6.02 -11.83 -14.81
C PRO A 44 7.28 -12.10 -15.63
N ASP A 45 7.87 -11.04 -16.19
CA ASP A 45 9.14 -11.08 -16.90
C ASP A 45 10.26 -10.48 -16.03
N PRO A 46 11.25 -11.28 -15.58
CA PRO A 46 12.39 -10.76 -14.85
C PRO A 46 13.43 -10.07 -15.74
N GLY A 47 13.43 -10.29 -17.07
CA GLY A 47 14.47 -9.82 -17.98
C GLY A 47 14.78 -8.31 -17.89
N PRO A 48 13.77 -7.42 -17.89
CA PRO A 48 13.97 -5.98 -17.70
C PRO A 48 14.62 -5.63 -16.35
N ILE A 49 14.29 -6.37 -15.29
CA ILE A 49 14.84 -6.16 -13.93
C ILE A 49 16.31 -6.61 -13.90
N GLU A 50 16.62 -7.78 -14.47
CA GLU A 50 17.98 -8.30 -14.57
C GLU A 50 18.88 -7.36 -15.39
N ALA A 51 18.36 -6.85 -16.52
CA ALA A 51 19.07 -5.88 -17.34
C ALA A 51 19.31 -4.56 -16.58
N TRP A 52 18.33 -4.09 -15.82
CA TRP A 52 18.48 -2.88 -14.99
C TRP A 52 19.52 -3.07 -13.88
N ILE A 53 19.52 -4.23 -13.20
CA ILE A 53 20.56 -4.61 -12.22
C ILE A 53 21.94 -4.63 -12.87
N GLY A 54 22.06 -5.26 -14.05
CA GLY A 54 23.31 -5.31 -14.80
C GLY A 54 23.84 -3.93 -15.17
N ARG A 55 22.96 -3.02 -15.64
CA ARG A 55 23.34 -1.62 -15.93
C ARG A 55 23.77 -0.87 -14.69
N ALA A 56 23.08 -1.04 -13.57
CA ALA A 56 23.43 -0.43 -12.29
C ALA A 56 24.84 -0.87 -11.82
N ILE A 57 25.16 -2.15 -11.96
CA ILE A 57 26.48 -2.68 -11.57
C ILE A 57 27.58 -2.19 -12.53
N ALA A 58 27.34 -2.28 -13.85
CA ALA A 58 28.34 -1.93 -14.85
C ALA A 58 28.71 -0.44 -14.85
N ARG A 59 27.71 0.42 -14.63
CA ARG A 59 27.89 1.85 -14.44
C ARG A 59 26.87 2.29 -13.37
N PRO A 60 27.30 2.52 -12.12
CA PRO A 60 26.41 3.03 -11.07
C PRO A 60 25.63 4.25 -11.52
N PHE A 61 24.39 4.37 -11.04
CA PHE A 61 23.60 5.57 -11.26
C PHE A 61 24.21 6.72 -10.47
N ASP A 62 24.08 7.95 -10.98
CA ASP A 62 24.43 9.15 -10.22
C ASP A 62 23.39 9.34 -9.09
N ASP A 63 22.12 9.08 -9.41
CA ASP A 63 20.99 9.18 -8.50
C ASP A 63 20.13 7.90 -8.54
N LEU A 64 19.60 7.47 -7.39
CA LEU A 64 18.68 6.34 -7.26
C LEU A 64 17.44 6.78 -6.48
N VAL A 65 16.27 6.69 -7.12
CA VAL A 65 14.98 7.03 -6.51
C VAL A 65 14.20 5.75 -6.20
N LEU A 66 13.85 5.57 -4.94
CA LEU A 66 13.04 4.46 -4.44
C LEU A 66 11.65 4.94 -4.02
N THR A 67 10.63 4.48 -4.73
CA THR A 67 9.23 4.85 -4.46
C THR A 67 8.58 3.96 -3.40
N THR A 68 9.04 2.72 -3.24
CA THR A 68 8.49 1.72 -2.31
C THR A 68 9.56 0.86 -1.68
N GLY A 69 9.34 0.41 -0.43
CA GLY A 69 10.19 -0.61 0.17
C GLY A 69 10.01 -1.98 -0.50
N GLU A 70 8.79 -2.30 -0.94
CA GLU A 70 8.48 -3.53 -1.66
C GLU A 70 9.29 -3.67 -2.94
N GLY A 71 9.35 -2.61 -3.75
CA GLY A 71 10.09 -2.63 -5.00
C GLY A 71 11.58 -2.92 -4.81
N LEU A 72 12.23 -2.31 -3.81
CA LEU A 72 13.62 -2.62 -3.49
C LEU A 72 13.79 -4.09 -3.06
N ARG A 73 12.90 -4.63 -2.21
CA ARG A 73 12.98 -6.03 -1.77
C ARG A 73 12.81 -7.01 -2.93
N ARG A 74 11.94 -6.70 -3.89
CA ARG A 74 11.71 -7.51 -5.11
C ARG A 74 12.93 -7.47 -6.04
N ILE A 75 13.55 -6.31 -6.21
CA ILE A 75 14.85 -6.20 -6.90
C ILE A 75 15.89 -7.05 -6.19
N MET A 76 15.99 -6.96 -4.85
CA MET A 76 16.96 -7.74 -4.08
C MET A 76 16.74 -9.26 -4.16
N LYS A 77 15.50 -9.72 -4.32
CA LYS A 77 15.20 -11.13 -4.60
C LYS A 77 15.85 -11.60 -5.91
N VAL A 78 15.78 -10.77 -6.96
CA VAL A 78 16.42 -11.04 -8.26
C VAL A 78 17.95 -10.96 -8.13
N VAL A 79 18.47 -9.92 -7.49
CA VAL A 79 19.92 -9.74 -7.23
C VAL A 79 20.53 -10.96 -6.53
N ARG A 80 19.84 -11.50 -5.51
CA ARG A 80 20.26 -12.71 -4.79
C ARG A 80 20.24 -13.95 -5.68
N ARG A 81 19.17 -14.11 -6.47
CA ARG A 81 19.06 -15.21 -7.45
C ARG A 81 20.21 -15.17 -8.47
N LEU A 82 20.63 -13.98 -8.89
CA LEU A 82 21.76 -13.78 -9.80
C LEU A 82 23.14 -13.94 -9.13
N GLY A 83 23.21 -13.99 -7.80
CA GLY A 83 24.48 -14.08 -7.06
C GLY A 83 25.31 -12.80 -7.07
N VAL A 84 24.71 -11.63 -7.37
CA VAL A 84 25.42 -10.35 -7.55
C VAL A 84 25.17 -9.35 -6.39
N GLU A 85 24.70 -9.82 -5.24
CA GLU A 85 24.34 -8.98 -4.09
C GLU A 85 25.45 -8.02 -3.65
N PRO A 86 26.71 -8.45 -3.43
CA PRO A 86 27.77 -7.52 -3.03
C PRO A 86 28.02 -6.41 -4.07
N ALA A 87 28.03 -6.77 -5.35
CA ALA A 87 28.28 -5.83 -6.45
C ALA A 87 27.14 -4.82 -6.61
N PHE A 88 25.89 -5.29 -6.52
CA PHE A 88 24.72 -4.43 -6.62
C PHE A 88 24.61 -3.47 -5.43
N VAL A 89 24.81 -3.96 -4.19
CA VAL A 89 24.77 -3.11 -2.98
C VAL A 89 25.87 -2.05 -3.03
N ALA A 90 27.08 -2.40 -3.46
CA ALA A 90 28.16 -1.42 -3.67
C ALA A 90 27.79 -0.36 -4.71
N ALA A 91 27.20 -0.77 -5.83
CA ALA A 91 26.78 0.15 -6.90
C ALA A 91 25.71 1.16 -6.42
N ILE A 92 24.64 0.70 -5.77
CA ILE A 92 23.59 1.60 -5.26
C ILE A 92 24.07 2.43 -4.05
N GLY A 93 25.08 1.94 -3.31
CA GLY A 93 25.71 2.67 -2.22
C GLY A 93 26.48 3.90 -2.72
N ALA A 94 27.08 3.81 -3.91
CA ALA A 94 27.79 4.91 -4.56
C ALA A 94 26.87 5.98 -5.17
N SER A 95 25.63 5.63 -5.51
CA SER A 95 24.62 6.57 -6.00
C SER A 95 24.11 7.50 -4.88
N ARG A 96 23.63 8.70 -5.22
CA ARG A 96 22.82 9.52 -4.30
C ARG A 96 21.42 8.93 -4.20
N LYS A 97 20.95 8.62 -3.00
CA LYS A 97 19.75 7.80 -2.76
C LYS A 97 18.61 8.66 -2.25
N PHE A 98 17.48 8.59 -2.96
CA PHE A 98 16.25 9.29 -2.63
C PHE A 98 15.16 8.30 -2.28
N ALA A 99 14.41 8.59 -1.22
CA ALA A 99 13.29 7.76 -0.80
C ALA A 99 12.00 8.57 -0.76
N ARG A 100 10.93 8.07 -1.39
CA ARG A 100 9.59 8.70 -1.31
C ARG A 100 9.07 8.81 0.12
N GLY A 101 9.56 7.97 1.03
CA GLY A 101 9.11 7.98 2.42
C GLY A 101 9.82 6.95 3.29
N PRO A 102 9.34 6.73 4.52
CA PRO A 102 10.03 5.91 5.51
C PRO A 102 10.12 4.42 5.14
N LYS A 103 9.21 3.91 4.29
CA LYS A 103 9.21 2.50 3.85
C LYS A 103 10.38 2.15 2.92
N PRO A 104 10.60 2.85 1.78
CA PRO A 104 11.82 2.65 0.98
C PRO A 104 13.08 2.94 1.79
N GLY A 105 13.07 3.94 2.68
CA GLY A 105 14.19 4.20 3.58
C GLY A 105 14.50 3.01 4.51
N ARG A 106 13.48 2.36 5.09
CA ARG A 106 13.69 1.14 5.90
C ARG A 106 14.25 -0.02 5.07
N ALA A 107 13.79 -0.19 3.84
CA ALA A 107 14.32 -1.23 2.95
C ALA A 107 15.79 -0.99 2.57
N LEU A 108 16.24 0.26 2.45
CA LEU A 108 17.67 0.58 2.31
C LEU A 108 18.47 0.18 3.56
N ARG A 109 17.94 0.45 4.75
CA ARG A 109 18.60 0.10 6.03
C ARG A 109 18.79 -1.39 6.23
N GLU A 110 17.85 -2.19 5.73
CA GLU A 110 17.97 -3.66 5.69
C GLU A 110 19.21 -4.12 4.89
N LEU A 111 19.75 -3.27 4.01
CA LEU A 111 20.98 -3.49 3.23
C LEU A 111 22.21 -2.79 3.82
N GLY A 112 22.10 -2.15 5.00
CA GLY A 112 23.17 -1.34 5.58
C GLY A 112 23.38 0.02 4.92
N LEU A 113 22.39 0.49 4.14
CA LEU A 113 22.41 1.79 3.46
C LEU A 113 21.38 2.76 4.06
N GLU A 114 21.57 4.05 3.85
CA GLU A 114 20.63 5.10 4.25
C GLU A 114 20.24 5.94 3.02
N PRO A 115 18.99 6.43 2.95
CA PRO A 115 18.65 7.46 1.97
C PRO A 115 19.37 8.76 2.32
N ASP A 116 19.90 9.44 1.31
CA ASP A 116 20.50 10.77 1.47
C ASP A 116 19.40 11.82 1.71
N ILE A 117 18.27 11.69 1.00
CA ILE A 117 17.12 12.58 1.14
C ILE A 117 15.82 11.74 1.14
N VAL A 118 14.93 12.06 2.07
CA VAL A 118 13.57 11.51 2.13
C VAL A 118 12.59 12.63 1.81
N THR A 119 11.65 12.36 0.91
CA THR A 119 10.64 13.34 0.53
C THR A 119 9.73 13.69 1.72
N GLU A 120 9.43 14.99 1.91
CA GLU A 120 8.48 15.47 2.93
C GLU A 120 7.04 15.04 2.60
N LYS A 121 6.66 15.11 1.32
CA LYS A 121 5.38 14.66 0.78
C LYS A 121 5.55 13.28 0.12
N PRO A 122 5.03 12.19 0.66
CA PRO A 122 5.27 10.84 0.14
C PRO A 122 4.45 10.51 -1.13
N THR A 123 4.49 11.40 -2.13
CA THR A 123 3.79 11.31 -3.41
C THR A 123 4.77 11.45 -4.57
N SER A 124 4.33 11.17 -5.80
CA SER A 124 5.15 11.36 -7.00
C SER A 124 5.47 12.84 -7.22
N GLU A 125 4.51 13.73 -6.96
CA GLU A 125 4.69 15.19 -7.01
C GLU A 125 5.73 15.64 -5.98
N GLY A 126 5.70 15.08 -4.77
CA GLY A 126 6.71 15.37 -3.76
C GLY A 126 8.11 14.98 -4.20
N ILE A 127 8.28 13.84 -4.87
CA ILE A 127 9.57 13.44 -5.45
C ILE A 127 10.02 14.46 -6.49
N ALA A 128 9.12 14.83 -7.41
CA ALA A 128 9.42 15.81 -8.45
C ALA A 128 9.82 17.18 -7.86
N GLU A 129 9.07 17.69 -6.88
CA GLU A 129 9.38 18.94 -6.15
C GLU A 129 10.74 18.88 -5.46
N MET A 130 11.09 17.74 -4.86
CA MET A 130 12.37 17.52 -4.19
C MET A 130 13.53 17.50 -5.20
N LEU A 131 13.38 16.76 -6.30
CA LEU A 131 14.40 16.62 -7.34
C LEU A 131 14.61 17.91 -8.13
N ALA A 132 13.56 18.72 -8.31
CA ALA A 132 13.65 20.02 -8.98
C ALA A 132 14.53 21.05 -8.24
N ARG A 133 14.87 20.79 -6.96
CA ARG A 133 15.78 21.64 -6.17
C ARG A 133 17.26 21.27 -6.36
N LEU A 134 17.55 20.25 -7.17
CA LEU A 134 18.89 19.71 -7.37
C LEU A 134 19.31 19.88 -8.83
N ASP A 135 20.61 20.04 -9.04
CA ASP A 135 21.17 19.94 -10.39
C ASP A 135 21.31 18.45 -10.76
N LEU A 136 20.54 18.04 -11.78
CA LEU A 136 20.50 16.67 -12.31
C LEU A 136 21.06 16.61 -13.74
N LYS A 137 21.63 17.70 -14.25
CA LYS A 137 22.01 17.82 -15.65
C LYS A 137 23.05 16.77 -16.03
N GLY A 138 22.68 15.88 -16.95
CA GLY A 138 23.54 14.81 -17.44
C GLY A 138 23.66 13.60 -16.51
N HIS A 139 22.94 13.59 -15.39
CA HIS A 139 22.93 12.46 -14.46
C HIS A 139 22.13 11.29 -15.03
N ARG A 140 22.58 10.07 -14.72
CA ARG A 140 21.80 8.84 -14.89
C ARG A 140 21.05 8.55 -13.60
N LEU A 141 19.72 8.50 -13.69
CA LEU A 141 18.86 8.30 -12.55
C LEU A 141 18.15 6.94 -12.64
N GLY A 142 18.44 6.05 -11.70
CA GLY A 142 17.68 4.80 -11.53
C GLY A 142 16.35 5.09 -10.82
N LEU A 143 15.23 4.67 -11.39
CA LEU A 143 13.90 4.92 -10.82
C LEU A 143 13.14 3.61 -10.55
N GLN A 144 12.99 3.24 -9.28
CA GLN A 144 12.12 2.11 -8.93
C GLN A 144 10.65 2.56 -8.93
N LEU A 145 9.85 1.97 -9.82
CA LEU A 145 8.42 2.24 -10.00
C LEU A 145 7.54 1.21 -9.27
N TYR A 146 6.29 1.59 -9.01
CA TYR A 146 5.24 0.72 -8.48
C TYR A 146 4.12 0.52 -9.52
N PRO A 147 3.28 -0.52 -9.43
CA PRO A 147 2.17 -0.72 -10.36
C PRO A 147 1.20 0.45 -10.28
N GLU A 148 1.12 1.20 -11.37
CA GLU A 148 0.23 2.33 -11.63
C GLU A 148 0.05 2.42 -13.14
N LYS A 149 -1.07 2.99 -13.61
CA LYS A 149 -1.33 3.09 -15.06
C LYS A 149 -0.36 4.03 -15.76
N ASP A 150 0.05 5.10 -15.09
CA ASP A 150 0.87 6.15 -15.69
C ASP A 150 1.85 6.76 -14.68
N HIS A 151 3.12 6.83 -15.07
CA HIS A 151 4.20 7.51 -14.36
C HIS A 151 4.82 8.64 -15.19
N SER A 152 4.26 8.95 -16.36
CA SER A 152 4.78 9.92 -17.33
C SER A 152 5.05 11.28 -16.68
N VAL A 153 4.11 11.79 -15.86
CA VAL A 153 4.25 13.07 -15.16
C VAL A 153 5.52 13.12 -14.30
N LEU A 154 5.80 12.05 -13.54
CA LEU A 154 7.01 11.98 -12.70
C LEU A 154 8.26 11.90 -13.57
N ILE A 155 8.26 11.03 -14.58
CA ILE A 155 9.41 10.81 -15.46
C ILE A 155 9.75 12.11 -16.21
N THR A 156 8.76 12.74 -16.84
CA THR A 156 8.92 14.00 -17.56
C THR A 156 9.41 15.13 -16.65
N ALA A 157 8.93 15.20 -15.40
CA ALA A 157 9.42 16.20 -14.45
C ALA A 157 10.90 16.01 -14.10
N ILE A 158 11.36 14.76 -13.97
CA ILE A 158 12.77 14.45 -13.72
C ILE A 158 13.64 14.76 -14.95
N GLU A 159 13.17 14.37 -16.13
CA GLU A 159 13.87 14.62 -17.40
C GLU A 159 13.97 16.12 -17.73
N ALA A 160 12.95 16.91 -17.36
CA ALA A 160 12.99 18.37 -17.47
C ALA A 160 14.09 18.99 -16.58
N GLY A 161 14.50 18.32 -15.50
CA GLY A 161 15.65 18.66 -14.67
C GLY A 161 17.01 18.27 -15.29
N GLY A 162 17.00 17.60 -16.45
CA GLY A 162 18.21 17.24 -17.22
C GLY A 162 18.79 15.86 -16.94
N ALA A 163 18.13 15.03 -16.12
CA ALA A 163 18.51 13.64 -15.90
C ALA A 163 18.02 12.71 -17.02
N THR A 164 18.76 11.63 -17.26
CA THR A 164 18.29 10.48 -18.04
C THR A 164 17.72 9.43 -17.09
N VAL A 165 16.41 9.15 -17.21
CA VAL A 165 15.71 8.24 -16.29
C VAL A 165 15.77 6.80 -16.79
N GLU A 166 16.19 5.88 -15.93
CA GLU A 166 16.17 4.44 -16.16
C GLU A 166 15.18 3.78 -15.18
N PRO A 167 13.91 3.58 -15.59
CA PRO A 167 12.90 3.01 -14.72
C PRO A 167 12.99 1.48 -14.60
N VAL A 168 12.52 0.95 -13.47
CA VAL A 168 12.31 -0.49 -13.24
C VAL A 168 11.04 -0.74 -12.45
N LEU A 169 10.21 -1.68 -12.90
CA LEU A 169 8.98 -2.11 -12.24
C LEU A 169 9.11 -3.57 -11.80
N PRO A 170 9.45 -3.86 -10.52
CA PRO A 170 9.85 -5.19 -10.12
C PRO A 170 8.70 -6.10 -9.62
N TYR A 171 7.47 -5.59 -9.61
CA TYR A 171 6.30 -6.32 -9.13
C TYR A 171 5.01 -5.84 -9.81
N VAL A 172 3.94 -6.62 -9.70
CA VAL A 172 2.60 -6.32 -10.23
C VAL A 172 1.52 -6.52 -9.16
N TYR A 173 0.38 -5.86 -9.32
CA TYR A 173 -0.84 -6.17 -8.56
C TYR A 173 -1.69 -7.14 -9.37
N ASP A 174 -2.13 -8.21 -8.72
CA ASP A 174 -3.08 -9.16 -9.26
C ASP A 174 -4.39 -9.07 -8.48
N ALA A 175 -5.39 -8.45 -9.11
CA ALA A 175 -6.72 -8.31 -8.56
C ALA A 175 -7.53 -9.62 -8.67
N GLN A 176 -7.25 -10.48 -9.65
CA GLN A 176 -7.95 -11.76 -9.82
C GLN A 176 -7.58 -12.74 -8.71
N ALA A 177 -6.31 -12.75 -8.30
CA ALA A 177 -5.85 -13.54 -7.16
C ALA A 177 -6.53 -13.14 -5.83
N ALA A 178 -7.12 -11.95 -5.74
CA ALA A 178 -7.87 -11.48 -4.58
C ALA A 178 -9.38 -11.79 -4.63
N GLU A 179 -9.89 -12.25 -5.78
CA GLU A 179 -11.33 -12.41 -6.02
C GLU A 179 -11.98 -13.41 -5.06
N ALA A 180 -11.33 -14.54 -4.79
CA ALA A 180 -11.83 -15.52 -3.82
C ALA A 180 -11.95 -14.93 -2.40
N ASN A 181 -10.99 -14.10 -1.98
CA ASN A 181 -11.02 -13.44 -0.68
C ASN A 181 -12.15 -12.40 -0.63
N ILE A 182 -12.34 -11.65 -1.72
CA ILE A 182 -13.42 -10.67 -1.86
C ILE A 182 -14.78 -11.35 -1.75
N LEU A 183 -15.01 -12.42 -2.52
CA LEU A 183 -16.26 -13.17 -2.49
C LEU A 183 -16.52 -13.77 -1.10
N SER A 184 -15.49 -14.31 -0.44
CA SER A 184 -15.60 -14.78 0.94
C SER A 184 -15.94 -13.65 1.92
N ALA A 185 -15.40 -12.45 1.74
CA ALA A 185 -15.71 -11.30 2.60
C ALA A 185 -17.15 -10.81 2.40
N ILE A 186 -17.65 -10.79 1.15
CA ILE A 186 -19.06 -10.50 0.84
C ILE A 186 -19.96 -11.51 1.54
N ASP A 187 -19.59 -12.78 1.49
CA ASP A 187 -20.29 -13.89 2.15
C ASP A 187 -20.37 -13.76 3.68
N GLU A 188 -19.31 -13.26 4.32
CA GLU A 188 -19.29 -12.99 5.77
C GLU A 188 -20.13 -11.77 6.13
N LEU A 189 -20.06 -10.71 5.32
CA LEU A 189 -20.85 -9.49 5.47
C LEU A 189 -22.34 -9.78 5.33
N ALA A 190 -22.73 -10.51 4.27
CA ALA A 190 -24.13 -10.83 3.97
C ALA A 190 -24.79 -11.71 5.03
N ARG A 191 -24.02 -12.58 5.68
CA ARG A 191 -24.48 -13.40 6.81
C ARG A 191 -24.50 -12.66 8.14
N GLY A 192 -24.14 -11.37 8.15
CA GLY A 192 -24.11 -10.56 9.37
C GLY A 192 -23.07 -11.05 10.38
N ARG A 193 -21.91 -11.56 9.91
CA ARG A 193 -20.84 -12.05 10.81
C ARG A 193 -19.74 -11.03 11.08
N VAL A 194 -19.80 -9.88 10.43
CA VAL A 194 -18.83 -8.79 10.56
C VAL A 194 -19.49 -7.63 11.31
N ASP A 195 -18.84 -7.11 12.35
CA ASP A 195 -19.34 -5.99 13.15
C ASP A 195 -18.97 -4.62 12.57
N ALA A 196 -17.82 -4.52 11.89
CA ALA A 196 -17.42 -3.32 11.15
C ALA A 196 -16.45 -3.61 10.01
N ASN A 197 -16.45 -2.73 9.02
CA ASN A 197 -15.45 -2.65 7.96
C ASN A 197 -14.41 -1.59 8.32
N ALA A 198 -13.13 -1.81 8.04
CA ALA A 198 -12.08 -0.84 8.31
C ALA A 198 -11.16 -0.63 7.11
N LEU A 199 -11.01 0.64 6.72
CA LEU A 199 -10.19 1.08 5.61
C LEU A 199 -9.11 2.06 6.09
N ALA A 200 -7.86 1.65 5.91
CA ALA A 200 -6.69 2.47 6.25
C ALA A 200 -6.16 3.31 5.08
N ARG A 201 -6.76 3.20 3.89
CA ARG A 201 -6.40 3.98 2.71
C ARG A 201 -7.50 3.96 1.65
N SER A 202 -7.37 4.86 0.68
CA SER A 202 -8.16 4.92 -0.55
C SER A 202 -7.73 3.86 -1.56
N GLY A 203 -8.62 3.53 -2.49
CA GLY A 203 -8.47 2.54 -3.56
C GLY A 203 -9.12 1.17 -3.35
N PRO A 204 -9.47 0.67 -2.14
CA PRO A 204 -10.05 -0.66 -2.02
C PRO A 204 -11.54 -0.74 -2.36
N GLY A 205 -12.26 0.40 -2.40
CA GLY A 205 -13.70 0.42 -2.68
C GLY A 205 -14.03 -0.06 -4.09
N ARG A 206 -13.27 0.42 -5.08
CA ARG A 206 -13.51 0.09 -6.48
C ARG A 206 -13.30 -1.41 -6.81
N PRO A 207 -12.17 -2.05 -6.45
CA PRO A 207 -11.99 -3.49 -6.66
C PRO A 207 -13.06 -4.36 -5.98
N LEU A 208 -13.50 -3.99 -4.77
CA LEU A 208 -14.56 -4.70 -4.06
C LEU A 208 -15.89 -4.68 -4.84
N ILE A 209 -16.26 -3.50 -5.36
CA ILE A 209 -17.48 -3.33 -6.15
C ILE A 209 -17.37 -4.04 -7.49
N ASP A 210 -16.26 -3.85 -8.22
CA ASP A 210 -16.05 -4.47 -9.54
C ASP A 210 -16.12 -6.01 -9.45
N ALA A 211 -15.49 -6.61 -8.43
CA ALA A 211 -15.54 -8.07 -8.21
C ALA A 211 -16.95 -8.56 -7.84
N ALA A 212 -17.68 -7.80 -7.01
CA ALA A 212 -19.06 -8.13 -6.66
C ALA A 212 -19.98 -8.06 -7.89
N GLU A 213 -19.83 -7.04 -8.73
CA GLU A 213 -20.60 -6.89 -9.97
C GLU A 213 -20.30 -8.01 -10.97
N ALA A 214 -19.01 -8.33 -11.18
CA ALA A 214 -18.58 -9.42 -12.07
C ALA A 214 -19.21 -10.78 -11.70
N HIS A 215 -19.55 -10.97 -10.43
CA HIS A 215 -20.15 -12.20 -9.90
C HIS A 215 -21.65 -12.10 -9.60
N GLY A 216 -22.32 -11.01 -9.99
CA GLY A 216 -23.75 -10.80 -9.74
C GLY A 216 -24.11 -10.62 -8.26
N ARG A 217 -23.14 -10.27 -7.42
CA ARG A 217 -23.26 -10.09 -5.95
C ARG A 217 -23.41 -8.61 -5.53
N GLY A 218 -23.50 -7.67 -6.48
CA GLY A 218 -23.53 -6.23 -6.19
C GLY A 218 -24.64 -5.78 -5.22
N GLU A 219 -25.88 -6.25 -5.42
CA GLU A 219 -27.02 -5.93 -4.53
C GLU A 219 -26.84 -6.48 -3.11
N GLU A 220 -26.22 -7.66 -3.00
CA GLU A 220 -25.94 -8.28 -1.71
C GLU A 220 -24.85 -7.53 -0.95
N LEU A 221 -23.75 -7.18 -1.64
CA LEU A 221 -22.70 -6.34 -1.07
C LEU A 221 -23.28 -5.01 -0.58
N ARG A 222 -24.11 -4.34 -1.39
CA ARG A 222 -24.68 -3.03 -1.01
C ARG A 222 -25.56 -3.13 0.24
N ARG A 223 -26.43 -4.14 0.33
CA ARG A 223 -27.24 -4.39 1.53
C ARG A 223 -26.38 -4.68 2.77
N ALA A 224 -25.32 -5.46 2.58
CA ALA A 224 -24.44 -5.83 3.68
C ALA A 224 -23.60 -4.64 4.18
N LEU A 225 -23.10 -3.79 3.29
CA LEU A 225 -22.39 -2.54 3.63
C LEU A 225 -23.32 -1.51 4.26
N ALA A 226 -24.57 -1.38 3.80
CA ALA A 226 -25.55 -0.47 4.40
C ALA A 226 -25.92 -0.85 5.85
N SER A 227 -25.75 -2.12 6.22
CA SER A 227 -26.07 -2.63 7.57
C SER A 227 -24.84 -2.84 8.45
N THR A 228 -23.64 -2.55 7.97
CA THR A 228 -22.38 -2.80 8.70
C THR A 228 -21.53 -1.54 8.71
N PRO A 229 -21.26 -0.93 9.88
CA PRO A 229 -20.59 0.35 9.95
C PRO A 229 -19.20 0.31 9.30
N ILE A 230 -18.84 1.40 8.61
CA ILE A 230 -17.56 1.54 7.92
C ILE A 230 -16.68 2.56 8.64
N ALA A 231 -15.49 2.11 9.04
CA ALA A 231 -14.45 2.93 9.62
C ALA A 231 -13.41 3.32 8.57
N SER A 232 -13.17 4.61 8.40
CA SER A 232 -12.20 5.15 7.44
C SER A 232 -11.15 6.00 8.15
N VAL A 233 -9.88 5.84 7.76
CA VAL A 233 -8.78 6.54 8.45
C VAL A 233 -8.78 8.05 8.26
N GLY A 234 -9.38 8.58 7.18
CA GLY A 234 -9.30 10.00 6.86
C GLY A 234 -10.17 10.41 5.67
N PRO A 235 -10.25 11.73 5.40
CA PRO A 235 -11.25 12.33 4.52
C PRO A 235 -11.16 11.83 3.08
N VAL A 236 -9.97 11.62 2.53
CA VAL A 236 -9.79 11.09 1.16
C VAL A 236 -10.45 9.72 0.99
N VAL A 237 -10.32 8.85 2.00
CA VAL A 237 -10.95 7.52 1.99
C VAL A 237 -12.46 7.66 2.14
N SER A 238 -12.92 8.54 3.02
CA SER A 238 -14.34 8.81 3.21
C SER A 238 -15.00 9.37 1.96
N ASP A 239 -14.32 10.25 1.22
CA ASP A 239 -14.82 10.86 0.00
C ASP A 239 -14.95 9.83 -1.12
N GLU A 240 -13.98 8.93 -1.26
CA GLU A 240 -14.07 7.81 -2.21
C GLU A 240 -15.23 6.86 -1.87
N LEU A 241 -15.39 6.50 -0.60
CA LEU A 241 -16.51 5.67 -0.15
C LEU A 241 -17.85 6.34 -0.47
N ARG A 242 -17.99 7.63 -0.18
CA ARG A 242 -19.19 8.41 -0.49
C ARG A 242 -19.45 8.52 -2.00
N ALA A 243 -18.42 8.68 -2.82
CA ALA A 243 -18.54 8.68 -4.27
C ALA A 243 -19.09 7.34 -4.82
N HIS A 244 -18.88 6.25 -4.08
CA HIS A 244 -19.46 4.93 -4.36
C HIS A 244 -20.78 4.65 -3.61
N GLY A 245 -21.37 5.64 -2.96
CA GLY A 245 -22.63 5.51 -2.22
C GLY A 245 -22.52 4.71 -0.92
N LEU A 246 -21.30 4.52 -0.40
CA LEU A 246 -21.05 3.80 0.84
C LEU A 246 -21.01 4.77 2.03
N PRO A 247 -21.66 4.42 3.17
CA PRO A 247 -21.62 5.25 4.36
C PRO A 247 -20.22 5.27 4.98
N THR A 248 -19.91 6.33 5.72
CA THR A 248 -18.67 6.48 6.49
C THR A 248 -19.04 6.82 7.92
N ASP A 249 -19.10 5.80 8.77
CA ASP A 249 -19.74 5.89 10.09
C ASP A 249 -18.75 6.21 11.21
N ILE A 250 -17.49 5.81 11.05
CA ILE A 250 -16.46 5.90 12.08
C ILE A 250 -15.22 6.55 11.50
N TYR A 251 -14.73 7.62 12.14
CA TYR A 251 -13.53 8.33 11.75
C TYR A 251 -12.71 8.76 12.99
N PRO A 252 -11.38 8.92 12.87
CA PRO A 252 -10.56 9.43 13.96
C PRO A 252 -10.94 10.87 14.33
N ALA A 253 -10.89 11.19 15.63
CA ALA A 253 -11.06 12.57 16.10
C ALA A 253 -9.80 13.41 15.85
N HIS A 254 -9.96 14.75 15.84
CA HIS A 254 -8.87 15.74 15.81
C HIS A 254 -7.89 15.58 14.64
N ASP A 255 -8.39 15.20 13.46
CA ASP A 255 -7.59 15.00 12.24
C ASP A 255 -6.40 14.03 12.42
N ALA A 256 -6.49 13.13 13.40
CA ALA A 256 -5.48 12.12 13.68
C ALA A 256 -5.60 10.91 12.74
N PHE A 257 -5.31 11.12 11.45
CA PHE A 257 -5.49 10.13 10.38
C PHE A 257 -4.46 8.99 10.39
N PHE A 258 -4.44 8.21 11.48
CA PHE A 258 -3.56 7.06 11.69
C PHE A 258 -4.37 5.84 12.18
N MET A 259 -3.80 4.64 12.01
CA MET A 259 -4.46 3.38 12.40
C MET A 259 -4.84 3.31 13.88
N LYS A 260 -3.96 3.74 14.80
CA LYS A 260 -4.23 3.67 16.25
C LYS A 260 -5.40 4.59 16.70
N PRO A 261 -5.46 5.86 16.28
CA PRO A 261 -6.65 6.69 16.43
C PRO A 261 -7.91 6.08 15.82
N LEU A 262 -7.83 5.50 14.61
CA LEU A 262 -8.98 4.82 13.98
C LEU A 262 -9.49 3.66 14.84
N ILE A 263 -8.60 2.81 15.34
CA ILE A 263 -8.95 1.69 16.23
C ILE A 263 -9.57 2.19 17.53
N SER A 264 -9.09 3.32 18.06
CA SER A 264 -9.70 3.96 19.23
C SER A 264 -11.14 4.43 18.94
N ALA A 265 -11.36 5.07 17.78
CA ALA A 265 -12.69 5.51 17.36
C ALA A 265 -13.64 4.32 17.15
N MET A 266 -13.16 3.24 16.54
CA MET A 266 -13.91 1.98 16.38
C MET A 266 -14.33 1.40 17.73
N SER A 267 -13.40 1.35 18.69
CA SER A 267 -13.68 0.83 20.03
C SER A 267 -14.80 1.61 20.72
N ILE A 268 -14.83 2.94 20.57
CA ILE A 268 -15.87 3.80 21.15
C ILE A 268 -17.22 3.60 20.45
N ALA A 269 -17.21 3.54 19.12
CA ALA A 269 -18.43 3.40 18.32
C ALA A 269 -19.09 2.03 18.52
N LEU A 270 -18.29 0.95 18.51
CA LEU A 270 -18.78 -0.42 18.61
C LEU A 270 -19.28 -0.78 20.00
N ALA A 271 -18.70 -0.22 21.07
CA ALA A 271 -19.13 -0.46 22.45
C ALA A 271 -20.61 -0.15 22.75
N LYS A 272 -21.32 0.52 21.84
CA LYS A 272 -22.75 0.80 21.94
C LYS A 272 -23.64 -0.40 21.56
N ASN A 273 -23.08 -1.42 20.92
CA ASN A 273 -23.79 -2.58 20.40
C ASN A 273 -23.27 -3.88 21.04
N ILE A 274 -24.01 -4.98 20.88
CA ILE A 274 -23.54 -6.32 21.26
C ILE A 274 -22.81 -6.93 20.05
N PRO A 275 -21.63 -7.57 20.21
CA PRO A 275 -20.94 -8.20 19.11
C PRO A 275 -21.77 -9.31 18.44
N ARG A 276 -21.79 -9.34 17.11
CA ARG A 276 -22.59 -10.28 16.31
C ARG A 276 -22.20 -11.75 16.53
N LEU A 277 -20.92 -12.03 16.82
CA LEU A 277 -20.45 -13.37 17.15
C LEU A 277 -20.97 -13.90 18.51
N ARG A 278 -21.57 -13.04 19.34
CA ARG A 278 -22.19 -13.44 20.62
C ARG A 278 -23.70 -13.65 20.52
N THR A 279 -24.31 -13.37 19.38
CA THR A 279 -25.75 -13.53 19.14
C THR A 279 -26.09 -14.75 18.27
N GLY A 280 -25.11 -15.60 17.97
CA GLY A 280 -25.26 -16.86 17.23
C GLY A 280 -25.07 -18.10 18.10
#